data_AF-A0A8J3CHD8-F1
#
_entry.id   AF-A0A8J3CHD8-F1
#
_cell.length_a   1.000
_cell.length_b   1.000
_cell.length_c   1.000
_cell.angle_alpha   90.00
_cell.angle_beta   90.00
_cell.angle_gamma   90.00
#
_symmetry.space_group_name_H-M   'P 1'
#
loop_
_entity.id
_entity.type
_entity.pdbx_description
1 polymer ?
#
loop_
_entity_poly.entity_id
_entity_poly.type
_entity_poly.pdbx_seq_one_letter_code
_entity_poly.pdbx_strand_id
1 'polypeptide(L)'
;MPLPTSLKTVPVHGKYVVPDGTAPTGTVTFIVPGPLRADDDDTIVIPGKYTATLDSAGEFTVTLPATDDPDIAPNSWQYVVHEKLSIHERSYKLSVPAATVGTLELSDVAPV
;
A
#
# COMPACT_ATOMS: atom_id res chain seq x y z
N MET A 1 12.37 -10.82 -5.25
CA MET A 1 11.83 -11.38 -6.50
C MET A 1 11.34 -10.19 -7.32
N PRO A 2 11.77 -10.02 -8.58
CA PRO A 2 11.25 -8.93 -9.41
C PRO A 2 9.74 -9.14 -9.63
N LEU A 3 8.98 -8.05 -9.54
CA LEU A 3 7.57 -8.05 -9.95
C LEU A 3 7.50 -8.27 -11.48
N PRO A 4 6.44 -8.91 -11.99
CA PRO A 4 6.16 -8.97 -13.43
C PRO A 4 6.24 -7.57 -14.05
N THR A 5 6.84 -7.43 -15.23
CA THR A 5 7.03 -6.14 -15.89
C THR A 5 5.75 -5.49 -16.40
N SER A 6 4.65 -6.25 -16.48
CA SER A 6 3.30 -5.76 -16.84
C SER A 6 2.59 -5.07 -15.67
N LEU A 7 3.02 -5.33 -14.44
CA LEU A 7 2.31 -4.94 -13.24
C LEU A 7 2.44 -3.45 -12.98
N LYS A 8 1.33 -2.72 -13.08
CA LYS A 8 1.30 -1.29 -12.80
C LYS A 8 1.53 -1.07 -11.31
N THR A 9 2.49 -0.22 -11.00
CA THR A 9 2.79 0.17 -9.62
C THR A 9 2.53 1.65 -9.41
N VAL A 10 1.96 1.98 -8.26
CA VAL A 10 1.67 3.34 -7.83
C VAL A 10 2.49 3.66 -6.58
N PRO A 11 3.21 4.80 -6.53
CA PRO A 11 3.81 5.26 -5.30
C PRO A 11 2.73 5.75 -4.35
N VAL A 12 2.75 5.24 -3.12
CA VAL A 12 1.84 5.60 -2.04
C VAL A 12 2.65 6.30 -0.96
N HIS A 13 2.22 7.50 -0.59
CA HIS A 13 2.85 8.31 0.45
C HIS A 13 1.91 8.50 1.64
N GLY A 14 2.45 8.45 2.85
CA GLY A 14 1.70 8.76 4.05
C GLY A 14 2.54 9.54 5.04
N LYS A 15 1.90 10.53 5.67
CA LYS A 15 2.47 11.39 6.69
C LYS A 15 1.62 11.34 7.95
N TYR A 16 2.27 11.15 9.09
CA TYR A 16 1.62 11.20 10.40
C TYR A 16 2.25 12.30 11.24
N VAL A 17 1.39 13.03 11.93
CA VAL A 17 1.79 14.08 12.86
C VAL A 17 1.01 13.87 14.15
N VAL A 18 1.73 13.86 15.28
CA VAL A 18 1.11 13.86 16.60
C VAL A 18 0.64 15.29 16.92
N PRO A 19 -0.47 15.51 17.67
CA PRO A 19 -0.97 16.85 17.96
C PRO A 19 0.04 17.79 18.65
N ASP A 20 1.06 17.23 19.31
CA ASP A 20 2.17 17.98 19.92
C ASP A 20 3.26 18.41 18.91
N GLY A 21 3.10 18.07 17.62
CA GLY A 21 4.03 18.36 16.54
C GLY A 21 5.17 17.35 16.39
N THR A 22 5.22 16.31 17.20
CA THR A 22 6.23 15.25 17.08
C THR A 22 5.90 14.29 15.92
N ALA A 23 6.95 13.77 15.28
CA ALA A 23 6.84 12.69 14.31
C ALA A 23 6.70 11.36 15.05
N PRO A 24 5.60 10.61 14.86
CA PRO A 24 5.48 9.27 15.45
C PRO A 24 6.43 8.31 14.74
N THR A 25 6.87 7.28 15.47
CA THR A 25 7.66 6.18 14.90
C THR A 25 6.78 4.95 14.71
N GLY A 26 7.11 4.11 13.75
CA GLY A 26 6.34 2.89 13.52
C GLY A 26 6.44 2.35 12.11
N THR A 27 5.54 1.43 11.80
CA THR A 27 5.48 0.75 10.50
C THR A 27 4.06 0.71 9.96
N VAL A 28 3.93 0.87 8.65
CA VAL A 28 2.70 0.67 7.90
C VAL A 28 2.86 -0.56 7.02
N THR A 29 2.02 -1.56 7.22
CA THR A 29 2.07 -2.83 6.49
C THR A 29 0.86 -2.95 5.57
N PHE A 30 1.10 -3.12 4.27
CA PHE A 30 0.08 -3.37 3.27
C PHE A 30 0.07 -4.86 2.96
N ILE A 31 -1.06 -5.50 3.24
CA ILE A 31 -1.24 -6.95 3.11
C ILE A 31 -2.16 -7.21 1.93
N VAL A 32 -1.70 -8.04 0.99
CA VAL A 32 -2.54 -8.53 -0.10
C VAL A 32 -3.50 -9.60 0.48
N PRO A 33 -4.83 -9.48 0.31
CA PRO A 33 -5.81 -10.31 1.02
C PRO A 33 -5.85 -11.78 0.54
N GLY A 34 -5.25 -12.09 -0.61
CA GLY A 34 -5.24 -13.43 -1.18
C GLY A 34 -4.25 -13.56 -2.34
N PRO A 35 -4.06 -14.78 -2.88
CA PRO A 35 -3.20 -14.99 -4.04
C PRO A 35 -3.69 -14.18 -5.24
N LEU A 36 -2.75 -13.50 -5.89
CA LEU A 36 -2.99 -12.78 -7.13
C LEU A 36 -2.45 -13.64 -8.28
N ARG A 37 -3.20 -13.75 -9.36
CA ARG A 37 -2.77 -14.42 -10.59
C ARG A 37 -2.44 -13.36 -11.63
N ALA A 38 -1.21 -13.36 -12.12
CA ALA A 38 -0.85 -12.60 -13.31
C ALA A 38 -1.12 -13.50 -14.53
N ASP A 39 -2.18 -13.22 -15.28
CA ASP A 39 -2.66 -14.11 -16.34
C ASP A 39 -1.68 -14.16 -17.54
N ASP A 40 -0.95 -13.08 -17.80
CA ASP A 40 -0.03 -12.97 -18.93
C ASP A 40 1.32 -13.68 -18.74
N ASP A 41 1.70 -13.97 -17.49
CA ASP A 41 3.00 -14.56 -17.13
C ASP A 41 2.89 -16.00 -16.59
N ASP A 42 1.70 -16.62 -16.66
CA ASP A 42 1.39 -17.93 -16.05
C ASP A 42 1.88 -18.03 -14.58
N THR A 43 1.90 -16.91 -13.87
CA THR A 43 2.56 -16.78 -12.57
C THR A 43 1.56 -16.48 -11.46
N ILE A 44 1.63 -17.25 -10.39
CA ILE A 44 0.92 -16.96 -9.14
C ILE A 44 1.80 -16.03 -8.30
N VAL A 45 1.35 -14.79 -8.13
CA VAL A 45 1.93 -13.86 -7.18
C VAL A 45 1.43 -14.23 -5.79
N ILE A 46 2.32 -14.85 -5.01
CA ILE A 46 2.07 -15.20 -3.61
C ILE A 46 1.74 -13.91 -2.84
N PRO A 47 0.68 -13.89 -1.99
CA PRO A 47 0.28 -12.70 -1.25
C PRO A 47 1.45 -12.19 -0.42
N GLY A 48 2.01 -11.08 -0.86
CA GLY A 48 3.09 -10.39 -0.19
C GLY A 48 2.57 -9.44 0.87
N LYS A 49 3.50 -9.02 1.74
CA LYS A 49 3.31 -7.91 2.66
C LYS A 49 4.36 -6.85 2.36
N TYR A 50 3.92 -5.64 2.09
CA TYR A 50 4.78 -4.48 1.88
C TYR A 50 4.83 -3.70 3.18
N THR A 51 6.00 -3.61 3.81
CA THR A 51 6.15 -2.90 5.08
C THR A 51 6.97 -1.64 4.83
N ALA A 52 6.38 -0.48 5.13
CA ALA A 52 7.04 0.80 5.13
C ALA A 52 7.33 1.21 6.58
N THR A 53 8.53 1.68 6.85
CA THR A 53 8.89 2.24 8.16
C THR A 53 8.87 3.76 8.05
N LEU A 54 8.33 4.42 9.07
CA LEU A 54 8.31 5.87 9.16
C LEU A 54 9.72 6.41 9.34
N ASP A 55 10.04 7.47 8.59
CA ASP A 55 11.30 8.19 8.73
C ASP A 55 11.28 9.19 9.90
N SER A 56 12.34 10.00 10.03
CA SER A 56 12.46 11.01 11.08
C SER A 56 11.42 12.14 10.99
N ALA A 57 10.76 12.31 9.84
CA ALA A 57 9.69 13.27 9.65
C ALA A 57 8.29 12.67 9.90
N GLY A 58 8.20 11.36 10.20
CA GLY A 58 6.92 10.66 10.35
C GLY A 58 6.26 10.43 8.99
N GLU A 59 7.08 10.30 7.94
CA GLU A 59 6.64 10.08 6.56
C GLU A 59 7.13 8.73 6.05
N PHE A 60 6.46 8.21 5.02
CA PHE A 60 6.93 7.06 4.26
C PHE A 60 6.43 7.14 2.83
N THR A 61 7.21 6.56 1.91
CA THR A 61 6.79 6.31 0.53
C THR A 61 7.04 4.85 0.19
N VAL A 62 6.03 4.18 -0.34
CA VAL A 62 6.12 2.77 -0.78
C VAL A 62 5.47 2.59 -2.14
N THR A 63 6.13 1.84 -3.01
CA THR A 63 5.59 1.50 -4.33
C THR A 63 4.76 0.23 -4.21
N LEU A 64 3.46 0.34 -4.49
CA LEU A 64 2.51 -0.77 -4.40
C LEU A 64 1.93 -1.15 -5.77
N PRO A 65 1.71 -2.43 -6.04
CA PRO A 65 0.85 -2.88 -7.14
C PRO A 65 -0.51 -2.20 -7.14
N ALA A 66 -1.00 -1.84 -8.31
CA ALA A 66 -2.36 -1.35 -8.47
C ALA A 66 -3.38 -2.47 -8.20
N THR A 67 -4.50 -2.12 -7.59
CA THR A 67 -5.54 -3.06 -7.17
C THR A 67 -6.57 -3.40 -8.26
N ASP A 68 -6.61 -2.61 -9.32
CA ASP A 68 -7.50 -2.71 -10.48
C ASP A 68 -6.71 -2.89 -11.78
N ASP A 69 -5.50 -3.46 -11.68
CA ASP A 69 -4.70 -3.85 -12.84
C ASP A 69 -5.44 -4.94 -13.64
N PRO A 70 -5.80 -4.70 -14.92
CA PRO A 70 -6.56 -5.66 -15.73
C PRO A 70 -5.83 -6.98 -15.97
N ASP A 71 -4.50 -7.01 -15.80
CA ASP A 71 -3.66 -8.18 -16.04
C ASP A 71 -3.53 -9.06 -14.78
N ILE A 72 -4.17 -8.65 -13.66
CA ILE A 72 -4.15 -9.34 -12.37
C ILE A 72 -5.56 -9.78 -11.94
N ALA A 73 -5.72 -11.08 -11.71
CA ALA A 73 -6.93 -11.65 -11.13
C ALA A 73 -6.74 -11.97 -9.63
N PRO A 74 -7.73 -11.71 -8.76
CA PRO A 74 -9.02 -11.08 -9.06
C PRO A 74 -8.90 -9.57 -9.30
N ASN A 75 -9.65 -9.06 -10.28
CA ASN A 75 -9.75 -7.62 -10.53
C ASN A 75 -10.40 -6.89 -9.33
N SER A 76 -9.96 -5.66 -9.06
CA SER A 76 -10.54 -4.76 -8.04
C SER A 76 -10.49 -5.29 -6.59
N TRP A 77 -9.33 -5.82 -6.19
CA TRP A 77 -9.07 -6.20 -4.81
C TRP A 77 -8.74 -4.97 -3.93
N GLN A 78 -8.50 -5.17 -2.64
CA GLN A 78 -8.12 -4.09 -1.72
C GLN A 78 -7.02 -4.58 -0.78
N TYR A 79 -6.02 -3.74 -0.52
CA TYR A 79 -5.04 -4.01 0.53
C TYR A 79 -5.69 -3.93 1.90
N VAL A 80 -5.25 -4.79 2.81
CA VAL A 80 -5.47 -4.56 4.24
C VAL A 80 -4.26 -3.81 4.76
N VAL A 81 -4.46 -2.55 5.14
CA VAL A 81 -3.42 -1.71 5.72
C VAL A 81 -3.43 -1.89 7.23
N HIS A 82 -2.29 -2.25 7.80
CA HIS A 82 -2.05 -2.31 9.23
C HIS A 82 -1.05 -1.24 9.60
N GLU A 83 -1.50 -0.22 10.30
CA GLU A 83 -0.65 0.81 10.85
C GLU A 83 -0.33 0.47 12.31
N LYS A 84 0.96 0.34 12.60
CA LYS A 84 1.48 0.11 13.93
C LYS A 84 2.42 1.25 14.28
N LEU A 85 1.86 2.32 14.83
CA LEU A 85 2.56 3.51 15.27
C LEU A 85 2.80 3.43 16.78
N SER A 86 3.80 4.15 17.27
CA SER A 86 4.17 4.18 18.69
C SER A 86 3.03 4.61 19.61
N ILE A 87 2.08 5.39 19.09
CA ILE A 87 0.95 5.97 19.84
C ILE A 87 -0.42 5.45 19.38
N HIS A 88 -0.48 4.71 18.27
CA HIS A 88 -1.74 4.36 17.64
C HIS A 88 -1.59 3.11 16.76
N GLU A 89 -2.59 2.24 16.82
CA GLU A 89 -2.70 1.11 15.90
C GLU A 89 -4.07 1.16 15.21
N ARG A 90 -4.08 1.00 13.88
CA ARG A 90 -5.33 0.88 13.12
C ARG A 90 -5.20 -0.09 11.96
N SER A 91 -6.34 -0.59 11.51
CA SER A 91 -6.42 -1.41 10.31
C SER A 91 -7.63 -1.06 9.47
N TYR A 92 -7.44 -0.95 8.16
CA TYR A 92 -8.49 -0.58 7.20
C TYR A 92 -8.17 -1.15 5.81
N LYS A 93 -9.11 -1.00 4.88
CA LYS A 93 -8.92 -1.43 3.49
C LYS A 93 -8.54 -0.24 2.61
N LEU A 94 -7.62 -0.46 1.69
CA LEU A 94 -7.13 0.54 0.75
C LEU A 94 -7.20 0.02 -0.68
N SER A 95 -7.86 0.78 -1.56
CA SER A 95 -7.75 0.60 -3.01
C SER A 95 -6.61 1.47 -3.53
N VAL A 96 -5.82 0.94 -4.46
CA VAL A 96 -4.73 1.66 -5.12
C VAL A 96 -5.02 1.63 -6.64
N PRO A 97 -5.74 2.63 -7.19
CA PRO A 97 -6.13 2.60 -8.60
C PRO A 97 -4.94 2.78 -9.54
N ALA A 98 -4.87 1.99 -10.60
CA ALA A 98 -3.85 2.06 -11.65
C ALA A 98 -3.91 3.37 -12.42
N ALA A 99 -5.07 4.04 -12.41
CA ALA A 99 -5.28 5.35 -13.00
C ALA A 99 -4.73 6.51 -12.15
N THR A 100 -4.19 6.23 -10.95
CA THR A 100 -3.57 7.27 -10.11
C THR A 100 -2.41 7.93 -10.86
N VAL A 101 -2.47 9.25 -11.00
CA VAL A 101 -1.41 10.05 -11.60
C VAL A 101 -0.53 10.60 -10.48
N GLY A 102 0.77 10.29 -10.53
CA GLY A 102 1.71 10.73 -9.51
C GLY A 102 1.67 9.84 -8.26
N THR A 103 1.60 10.46 -7.09
CA THR A 103 1.63 9.78 -5.78
C THR A 103 0.24 9.73 -5.17
N LEU A 104 -0.17 8.55 -4.70
CA LEU A 104 -1.38 8.39 -3.90
C LEU A 104 -1.09 8.80 -2.46
N GLU A 105 -1.73 9.86 -1.99
CA GLU A 105 -1.63 10.31 -0.61
C GLU A 105 -2.60 9.51 0.28
N LEU A 106 -2.10 8.90 1.37
CA LEU A 106 -2.94 8.19 2.34
C LEU A 106 -4.02 9.11 2.94
N SER A 107 -3.74 10.40 3.05
CA SER A 107 -4.68 11.40 3.59
C SER A 107 -5.91 11.62 2.70
N ASP A 108 -5.82 11.32 1.41
CA ASP A 108 -6.92 11.53 0.45
C ASP A 108 -7.92 10.38 0.48
N VAL A 109 -7.52 9.25 1.07
CA VAL A 109 -8.27 7.99 1.09
C VAL A 109 -8.61 7.52 2.51
N ALA A 110 -8.00 8.10 3.54
CA ALA A 110 -8.24 7.79 4.95
C ALA A 110 -7.98 9.01 5.87
N PRO A 111 -8.69 9.15 7.00
CA PRO A 111 -9.71 8.24 7.54
C PRO A 111 -11.14 8.56 7.04
N VAL A 112 -11.95 7.52 6.79
CA VAL A 112 -13.42 7.56 6.63
C VAL A 112 -14.12 6.80 7.75
#